data_AF-A0A1Y0N653-F1
#
_entry.id   AF-A0A1Y0N653-F1
#
_cell.length_a   1.000
_cell.length_b   1.000
_cell.length_c   1.000
_cell.angle_alpha   90.00
_cell.angle_beta   90.00
_cell.angle_gamma   90.00
#
_symmetry.space_group_name_H-M   'P 1'
#
loop_
_entity.id
_entity.type
_entity.pdbx_description
1 polymer ?
#
loop_
_entity_poly.entity_id
_entity_poly.type
_entity_poly.pdbx_seq_one_letter_code
_entity_poly.pdbx_strand_id
1 'polypeptide(L)'
;MSLLNIMRCLVLALLCIAFSACAAAPIAQQGNTVPKVALLIGNAAYQQDRYSLKNPINDIDLIAQSLRKLGFAITRHTNLGRVDMQRAASDFAASVPAGATTFIYYAGHGMQVGGESYLIPTDMPLTSEQAVAIRAVPLASYLEKISASKASVNVVVLDACRNNPYQPTPAVRYRGGANLGLAAVKAPRGTFVAFSTSPNQQAPDGVGSNSTYAKALAANLLQPDQTLHETFVRVGEQVRKATYDDQIPWVASSLAEDYYFLPPRHITVVPGQGLSQQAAVANEGKSRGTVPKAVPAWHKELTEREWTELDWEIQQRVKRLTYDELPALERKAVAGNVVAQTTLGLVWREGIHKSTISKNQQVLRYGANNTKAVKWLQQAANAGFAVAQVELAEMYFVGHGLARDVDKAKTLLGQAAEVRYPRAQLDLAQIGLEAGEGAEALIKAISSVIEARP
;
A
#
# COMPACT_ATOMS: atom_id res chain seq x y z
N MET A 1 64.34 23.94 4.51
CA MET A 1 63.48 23.30 5.54
C MET A 1 64.10 21.96 5.87
N SER A 2 64.46 21.74 7.14
CA SER A 2 65.19 20.54 7.58
C SER A 2 64.33 19.27 7.41
N LEU A 3 64.96 18.12 7.14
CA LEU A 3 64.28 16.81 7.06
C LEU A 3 63.38 16.53 8.28
N LEU A 4 63.72 17.11 9.43
CA LEU A 4 62.97 17.00 10.67
C LEU A 4 61.57 17.65 10.61
N ASN A 5 61.40 18.71 9.81
CA ASN A 5 60.10 19.36 9.63
C ASN A 5 59.19 18.59 8.66
N ILE A 6 59.78 17.90 7.67
CA ILE A 6 59.02 17.04 6.74
C ILE A 6 58.51 15.79 7.47
N MET A 7 59.32 15.20 8.34
CA MET A 7 58.94 14.04 9.14
C MET A 7 57.85 14.37 10.19
N ARG A 8 57.88 15.57 10.78
CA ARG A 8 56.80 16.07 11.66
C ARG A 8 55.48 16.27 10.93
N CYS A 9 55.49 16.82 9.70
CA CYS A 9 54.27 16.99 8.91
C CYS A 9 53.67 15.64 8.46
N LEU A 10 54.50 14.64 8.14
CA LEU A 10 54.03 13.30 7.77
C LEU A 10 53.42 12.52 8.93
N VAL A 11 53.98 12.65 10.14
CA VAL A 11 53.41 12.02 11.35
C VAL A 11 52.08 12.69 11.76
N LEU A 12 51.99 14.03 11.65
CA LEU A 12 50.72 14.76 11.88
C LEU A 12 49.66 14.44 10.82
N ALA A 13 50.03 14.27 9.55
CA ALA A 13 49.11 13.87 8.49
C ALA A 13 48.59 12.43 8.66
N LEU A 14 49.43 11.50 9.12
CA LEU A 14 49.02 10.12 9.42
C LEU A 14 48.14 10.03 10.70
N LEU A 15 48.36 10.90 11.70
CA LEU A 15 47.48 11.01 12.87
C LEU A 15 46.12 11.64 12.53
N CYS A 16 46.04 12.56 11.56
CA CYS A 16 44.77 13.11 11.09
C CYS A 16 43.97 12.13 10.20
N ILE A 17 44.64 11.24 9.46
CA ILE A 17 43.95 10.20 8.67
C ILE A 17 43.46 9.05 9.57
N ALA A 18 44.09 8.81 10.71
CA ALA A 18 43.63 7.83 11.71
C ALA A 18 42.42 8.30 12.56
N PHE A 19 42.07 9.60 12.53
CA PHE A 19 40.93 10.15 13.30
C PHE A 19 39.68 10.44 12.46
N SER A 20 39.72 10.20 11.14
CA SER A 20 38.58 10.36 10.22
C SER A 20 37.89 9.04 9.84
N ALA A 21 38.20 7.95 10.55
CA ALA A 21 37.33 6.77 10.59
C ALA A 21 36.35 6.92 11.77
N CYS A 22 35.58 8.01 11.76
CA CYS A 22 34.36 8.09 12.57
C CYS A 22 33.36 7.14 11.91
N ALA A 23 33.52 5.83 12.19
CA ALA A 23 32.45 4.87 12.00
C ALA A 23 31.25 5.48 12.69
N ALA A 24 30.22 5.85 11.92
CA ALA A 24 28.96 6.30 12.49
C ALA A 24 28.55 5.21 13.48
N ALA A 25 28.68 5.52 14.77
CA ALA A 25 28.25 4.61 15.82
C ALA A 25 26.79 4.25 15.48
N PRO A 26 26.39 2.97 15.62
CA PRO A 26 24.98 2.66 15.56
C PRO A 26 24.29 3.63 16.52
N ILE A 27 23.13 4.17 16.12
CA ILE A 27 22.25 4.88 17.04
C ILE A 27 21.83 3.83 18.07
N ALA A 28 22.67 3.60 19.06
CA ALA A 28 22.39 2.79 20.21
C ALA A 28 21.29 3.57 20.92
N GLN A 29 20.05 3.10 20.76
CA GLN A 29 18.93 3.59 21.54
C GLN A 29 19.25 3.28 23.00
N GLN A 30 19.88 4.23 23.69
CA GLN A 30 19.99 4.20 25.14
C GLN A 30 18.58 3.95 25.69
N GLY A 31 18.41 2.86 26.44
CA GLY A 31 17.17 2.54 27.12
C GLY A 31 16.24 1.52 26.44
N ASN A 32 16.58 0.91 25.29
CA ASN A 32 15.77 -0.19 24.73
C ASN A 32 16.46 -1.55 24.97
N THR A 33 16.12 -2.22 26.08
CA THR A 33 16.68 -3.54 26.44
C THR A 33 15.81 -4.71 25.96
N VAL A 34 14.76 -4.44 25.18
CA VAL A 34 13.83 -5.47 24.71
C VAL A 34 14.51 -6.29 23.61
N PRO A 35 14.61 -7.64 23.76
CA PRO A 35 15.11 -8.48 22.67
C PRO A 35 14.21 -8.36 21.44
N LYS A 36 14.82 -8.15 20.27
CA LYS A 36 14.11 -8.01 18.99
C LYS A 36 14.53 -9.15 18.07
N VAL A 37 13.60 -9.98 17.64
CA VAL A 37 13.86 -11.14 16.75
C VAL A 37 12.89 -11.14 15.57
N ALA A 38 13.35 -11.55 14.40
CA ALA A 38 12.53 -11.54 13.19
C ALA A 38 12.60 -12.85 12.41
N LEU A 39 11.49 -13.23 11.80
CA LEU A 39 11.38 -14.34 10.85
C LEU A 39 10.95 -13.78 9.49
N LEU A 40 11.80 -13.90 8.48
CA LEU A 40 11.52 -13.42 7.12
C LEU A 40 11.46 -14.62 6.17
N ILE A 41 10.34 -14.80 5.48
CA ILE A 41 10.11 -15.89 4.52
C ILE A 41 9.74 -15.27 3.16
N GLY A 42 10.55 -15.55 2.14
CA GLY A 42 10.28 -15.16 0.76
C GLY A 42 10.09 -16.37 -0.14
N ASN A 43 8.86 -16.64 -0.59
CA ASN A 43 8.55 -17.70 -1.53
C ASN A 43 8.37 -17.13 -2.94
N ALA A 44 9.28 -17.48 -3.84
CA ALA A 44 9.37 -16.97 -5.19
C ALA A 44 9.37 -18.07 -6.26
N ALA A 45 10.10 -19.17 -6.04
CA ALA A 45 10.26 -20.26 -6.99
C ALA A 45 9.23 -21.37 -6.72
N TYR A 46 8.07 -21.31 -7.38
CA TYR A 46 7.01 -22.31 -7.26
C TYR A 46 7.19 -23.42 -8.30
N GLN A 47 6.70 -24.63 -8.01
CA GLN A 47 6.85 -25.82 -8.88
C GLN A 47 6.47 -25.61 -10.35
N GLN A 48 5.56 -24.69 -10.65
CA GLN A 48 5.18 -24.33 -12.01
C GLN A 48 5.67 -22.92 -12.30
N ASP A 49 6.55 -22.77 -13.29
CA ASP A 49 7.23 -21.50 -13.62
C ASP A 49 6.26 -20.33 -13.85
N ARG A 50 5.07 -20.60 -14.40
CA ARG A 50 4.00 -19.60 -14.60
C ARG A 50 3.50 -18.94 -13.31
N TYR A 51 3.79 -19.53 -12.15
CA TYR A 51 3.43 -19.04 -10.82
C TYR A 51 4.64 -18.56 -10.03
N SER A 52 5.83 -18.47 -10.63
CA SER A 52 6.98 -17.90 -9.96
C SER A 52 6.87 -16.39 -9.84
N LEU A 53 7.28 -15.85 -8.70
CA LEU A 53 7.24 -14.43 -8.38
C LEU A 53 8.65 -13.83 -8.44
N LYS A 54 8.78 -12.60 -8.94
CA LYS A 54 10.08 -11.94 -9.13
C LYS A 54 10.65 -11.28 -7.87
N ASN A 55 9.78 -10.74 -7.03
CA ASN A 55 10.14 -9.78 -5.98
C ASN A 55 10.32 -10.35 -4.55
N PRO A 56 9.71 -11.48 -4.12
CA PRO A 56 9.72 -11.88 -2.71
C PRO A 56 11.09 -11.99 -2.05
N ILE A 57 12.10 -12.48 -2.77
CA ILE A 57 13.48 -12.60 -2.24
C ILE A 57 14.10 -11.21 -2.02
N ASN A 58 13.94 -10.31 -2.99
CA ASN A 58 14.43 -8.93 -2.84
C ASN A 58 13.68 -8.20 -1.72
N ASP A 59 12.38 -8.46 -1.56
CA ASP A 59 11.54 -7.82 -0.55
C ASP A 59 12.00 -8.21 0.86
N ILE A 60 12.26 -9.50 1.13
CA ILE A 60 12.80 -9.91 2.43
C ILE A 60 14.20 -9.34 2.69
N ASP A 61 15.02 -9.16 1.66
CA ASP A 61 16.36 -8.59 1.81
C ASP A 61 16.31 -7.10 2.16
N LEU A 62 15.39 -6.34 1.55
CA LEU A 62 15.16 -4.93 1.86
C LEU A 62 14.63 -4.73 3.29
N ILE A 63 13.66 -5.56 3.70
CA ILE A 63 13.11 -5.52 5.05
C ILE A 63 14.15 -5.95 6.09
N ALA A 64 14.95 -6.98 5.81
CA ALA A 64 16.05 -7.40 6.67
C ALA A 64 17.04 -6.26 6.94
N GLN A 65 17.41 -5.49 5.91
CA GLN A 65 18.31 -4.34 6.07
C GLN A 65 17.73 -3.28 7.02
N SER A 66 16.43 -3.00 6.90
CA SER A 66 15.75 -2.02 7.76
C SER A 66 15.64 -2.53 9.21
N LEU A 67 15.23 -3.79 9.41
CA LEU A 67 15.10 -4.38 10.74
C LEU A 67 16.44 -4.53 11.46
N ARG A 68 17.54 -4.82 10.75
CA ARG A 68 18.89 -4.84 11.34
C ARG A 68 19.28 -3.48 11.93
N LYS A 69 18.94 -2.38 11.25
CA LYS A 69 19.17 -1.02 11.77
C LYS A 69 18.35 -0.73 13.04
N LEU A 70 17.24 -1.43 13.23
CA LEU A 70 16.38 -1.36 14.42
C LEU A 70 16.80 -2.33 15.55
N GLY A 71 17.87 -3.10 15.35
CA GLY A 71 18.43 -4.03 16.32
C GLY A 71 17.80 -5.43 16.33
N PHE A 72 17.05 -5.82 15.30
CA PHE A 72 16.49 -7.16 15.21
C PHE A 72 17.55 -8.21 14.82
N ALA A 73 17.56 -9.33 15.52
CA ALA A 73 18.21 -10.55 15.08
C ALA A 73 17.32 -11.25 14.02
N ILE A 74 17.87 -11.52 12.84
CA ILE A 74 17.09 -11.97 11.66
C ILE A 74 17.31 -13.46 11.38
N THR A 75 16.22 -14.22 11.36
CA THR A 75 16.14 -15.55 10.76
C THR A 75 15.48 -15.44 9.39
N ARG A 76 16.19 -15.84 8.32
CA ARG A 76 15.75 -15.68 6.93
C ARG A 76 15.63 -17.02 6.23
N HIS A 77 14.52 -17.23 5.53
CA HIS A 77 14.29 -18.38 4.68
C HIS A 77 13.75 -17.98 3.31
N THR A 78 14.04 -18.82 2.30
CA THR A 78 13.56 -18.64 0.93
C THR A 78 12.97 -19.94 0.39
N ASN A 79 11.89 -19.83 -0.37
CA ASN A 79 11.28 -20.92 -1.13
C ASN A 79 10.95 -22.16 -0.29
N LEU A 80 10.31 -21.95 0.86
CA LEU A 80 9.96 -23.03 1.76
C LEU A 80 8.75 -23.82 1.24
N GLY A 81 8.90 -25.15 1.29
CA GLY A 81 7.80 -26.10 1.16
C GLY A 81 6.93 -26.14 2.41
N ARG A 82 5.82 -26.87 2.36
CA ARG A 82 4.80 -26.85 3.43
C ARG A 82 5.34 -27.24 4.80
N VAL A 83 6.11 -28.34 4.85
CA VAL A 83 6.65 -28.88 6.10
C VAL A 83 7.67 -27.90 6.70
N ASP A 84 8.55 -27.35 5.88
CA ASP A 84 9.59 -26.43 6.34
C ASP A 84 9.01 -25.07 6.75
N MET A 85 7.94 -24.58 6.11
CA MET A 85 7.20 -23.41 6.59
C MET A 85 6.64 -23.61 8.00
N GLN A 86 6.03 -24.77 8.25
CA GLN A 86 5.47 -25.09 9.56
C GLN A 86 6.57 -25.28 10.62
N ARG A 87 7.70 -25.91 10.24
CA ARG A 87 8.86 -26.08 11.12
C ARG A 87 9.49 -24.73 11.47
N ALA A 88 9.75 -23.88 10.47
CA ALA A 88 10.34 -22.56 10.68
C ALA A 88 9.53 -21.70 11.65
N ALA A 89 8.19 -21.74 11.57
CA ALA A 89 7.33 -21.03 12.52
C ALA A 89 7.42 -21.60 13.95
N SER A 90 7.41 -22.92 14.09
CA SER A 90 7.54 -23.58 15.40
C SER A 90 8.90 -23.31 16.04
N ASP A 91 9.98 -23.48 15.28
CA ASP A 91 11.35 -23.28 15.75
C ASP A 91 11.59 -21.81 16.12
N PHE A 92 11.07 -20.89 15.30
CA PHE A 92 11.11 -19.46 15.62
C PHE A 92 10.38 -19.17 16.93
N ALA A 93 9.12 -19.59 17.06
CA ALA A 93 8.30 -19.37 18.26
C ALA A 93 8.96 -19.92 19.54
N ALA A 94 9.62 -21.09 19.45
CA ALA A 94 10.36 -21.70 20.56
C ALA A 94 11.63 -20.92 20.94
N SER A 95 12.29 -20.28 19.96
CA SER A 95 13.51 -19.49 20.17
C SER A 95 13.27 -18.09 20.76
N VAL A 96 12.03 -17.60 20.75
CA VAL A 96 11.71 -16.23 21.19
C VAL A 96 11.97 -16.04 22.69
N PRO A 97 12.83 -15.09 23.09
CA PRO A 97 13.04 -14.75 24.49
C PRO A 97 11.76 -14.20 25.15
N ALA A 98 11.60 -14.41 26.44
CA ALA A 98 10.47 -13.83 27.17
C ALA A 98 10.47 -12.30 27.09
N GLY A 99 9.29 -11.71 26.82
CA GLY A 99 9.12 -10.26 26.71
C GLY A 99 9.64 -9.65 25.41
N ALA A 100 10.19 -10.45 24.48
CA ALA A 100 10.73 -9.97 23.21
C ALA A 100 9.67 -9.36 22.30
N THR A 101 10.12 -8.54 21.35
CA THR A 101 9.35 -8.14 20.18
C THR A 101 9.69 -9.06 19.02
N THR A 102 8.67 -9.63 18.39
CA THR A 102 8.83 -10.42 17.16
C THR A 102 8.37 -9.63 15.94
N PHE A 103 9.09 -9.79 14.83
CA PHE A 103 8.67 -9.28 13.52
C PHE A 103 8.69 -10.41 12.49
N ILE A 104 7.52 -10.77 11.98
CA ILE A 104 7.37 -11.82 10.99
C ILE A 104 6.99 -11.17 9.67
N TYR A 105 7.73 -11.45 8.60
CA TYR A 105 7.42 -10.98 7.26
C TYR A 105 7.32 -12.16 6.31
N TYR A 106 6.18 -12.27 5.63
CA TYR A 106 5.99 -13.26 4.57
C TYR A 106 5.73 -12.54 3.25
N ALA A 107 6.53 -12.84 2.23
CA ALA A 107 6.28 -12.46 0.85
C ALA A 107 6.12 -13.70 -0.02
N GLY A 108 5.03 -13.77 -0.78
CA GLY A 108 4.70 -14.92 -1.62
C GLY A 108 3.24 -14.95 -2.04
N HIS A 109 2.77 -16.09 -2.52
CA HIS A 109 1.36 -16.31 -2.79
C HIS A 109 0.56 -16.55 -1.51
N GLY A 110 -0.60 -15.91 -1.43
CA GLY A 110 -1.63 -16.17 -0.43
C GLY A 110 -2.99 -16.21 -1.12
N MET A 111 -3.91 -17.02 -0.60
CA MET A 111 -5.23 -17.15 -1.20
C MET A 111 -6.31 -17.47 -0.18
N GLN A 112 -7.55 -17.25 -0.60
CA GLN A 112 -8.72 -17.54 0.20
C GLN A 112 -9.55 -18.64 -0.45
N VAL A 113 -9.91 -19.65 0.35
CA VAL A 113 -10.80 -20.74 -0.04
C VAL A 113 -11.83 -20.92 1.06
N GLY A 114 -13.12 -20.86 0.70
CA GLY A 114 -14.21 -21.03 1.68
C GLY A 114 -14.25 -20.00 2.79
N GLY A 115 -13.73 -18.78 2.56
CA GLY A 115 -13.66 -17.73 3.59
C GLY A 115 -12.37 -17.74 4.42
N GLU A 116 -11.54 -18.77 4.30
CA GLU A 116 -10.32 -18.93 5.07
C GLU A 116 -9.07 -18.56 4.27
N SER A 117 -8.10 -17.94 4.95
CA SER A 117 -6.83 -17.47 4.39
C SER A 117 -5.74 -18.53 4.47
N TYR A 118 -4.99 -18.73 3.39
CA TYR A 118 -3.89 -19.70 3.29
C TYR A 118 -2.63 -19.06 2.70
N LEU A 119 -1.47 -19.44 3.24
CA LEU A 119 -0.16 -19.17 2.66
C LEU A 119 0.24 -20.34 1.77
N ILE A 120 0.80 -20.04 0.59
CA ILE A 120 1.13 -21.06 -0.41
C ILE A 120 2.62 -21.43 -0.34
N PRO A 121 2.93 -22.71 -0.05
CA PRO A 121 4.30 -23.21 -0.09
C PRO A 121 4.75 -23.51 -1.52
N THR A 122 6.06 -23.51 -1.75
CA THR A 122 6.66 -23.66 -3.09
C THR A 122 6.52 -25.06 -3.70
N ASP A 123 6.39 -26.07 -2.85
CA ASP A 123 6.25 -27.50 -3.19
C ASP A 123 4.80 -27.92 -3.46
N MET A 124 3.86 -26.96 -3.46
CA MET A 124 2.46 -27.25 -3.70
C MET A 124 2.14 -27.25 -5.20
N PRO A 125 1.60 -28.35 -5.77
CA PRO A 125 1.06 -28.32 -7.12
C PRO A 125 -0.24 -27.52 -7.11
N LEU A 126 -0.27 -26.43 -7.86
CA LEU A 126 -1.42 -25.54 -7.93
C LEU A 126 -2.45 -26.06 -8.94
N THR A 127 -3.17 -27.14 -8.58
CA THR A 127 -4.11 -27.85 -9.49
C THR A 127 -5.60 -27.59 -9.26
N SER A 128 -6.08 -27.46 -8.01
CA SER A 128 -7.48 -27.09 -7.70
C SER A 128 -7.64 -26.37 -6.34
N GLU A 129 -8.78 -25.70 -6.12
CA GLU A 129 -9.13 -25.07 -4.83
C GLU A 129 -9.18 -26.09 -3.66
N GLN A 130 -9.66 -27.30 -3.90
CA GLN A 130 -9.69 -28.35 -2.88
C GLN A 130 -8.27 -28.77 -2.47
N ALA A 131 -7.32 -28.78 -3.41
CA ALA A 131 -5.94 -29.08 -3.10
C ALA A 131 -5.33 -28.04 -2.15
N VAL A 132 -5.76 -26.77 -2.24
CA VAL A 132 -5.32 -25.68 -1.34
C VAL A 132 -5.75 -25.96 0.09
N ALA A 133 -7.03 -26.23 0.31
CA ALA A 133 -7.55 -26.48 1.66
C ALA A 133 -6.81 -27.63 2.37
N ILE A 134 -6.28 -28.59 1.61
CA ILE A 134 -5.55 -29.75 2.14
C ILE A 134 -4.04 -29.47 2.28
N ARG A 135 -3.42 -28.86 1.26
CA ARG A 135 -1.95 -28.79 1.12
C ARG A 135 -1.33 -27.42 1.43
N ALA A 136 -2.11 -26.35 1.45
CA ALA A 136 -1.59 -25.04 1.84
C ALA A 136 -1.39 -24.96 3.37
N VAL A 137 -0.87 -23.82 3.83
CA VAL A 137 -0.70 -23.52 5.25
C VAL A 137 -1.82 -22.57 5.70
N PRO A 138 -2.77 -23.00 6.54
CA PRO A 138 -3.82 -22.11 7.04
C PRO A 138 -3.21 -20.95 7.84
N LEU A 139 -3.53 -19.71 7.46
CA LEU A 139 -2.97 -18.51 8.09
C LEU A 139 -3.36 -18.42 9.56
N ALA A 140 -4.61 -18.73 9.92
CA ALA A 140 -5.05 -18.72 11.31
C ALA A 140 -4.18 -19.66 12.18
N SER A 141 -3.96 -20.90 11.73
CA SER A 141 -3.09 -21.86 12.43
C SER A 141 -1.64 -21.38 12.51
N TYR A 142 -1.14 -20.74 11.46
CA TYR A 142 0.21 -20.16 11.44
C TYR A 142 0.36 -19.01 12.45
N LEU A 143 -0.62 -18.11 12.53
CA LEU A 143 -0.65 -17.01 13.49
C LEU A 143 -0.75 -17.51 14.94
N GLU A 144 -1.60 -18.50 15.20
CA GLU A 144 -1.74 -19.12 16.53
C GLU A 144 -0.40 -19.68 17.03
N LYS A 145 0.34 -20.40 16.18
CA LYS A 145 1.68 -20.93 16.52
C LYS A 145 2.68 -19.85 16.89
N ILE A 146 2.69 -18.73 16.17
CA ILE A 146 3.57 -17.59 16.47
C ILE A 146 3.15 -16.92 17.78
N SER A 147 1.84 -16.74 17.98
CA SER A 147 1.29 -16.08 19.17
C SER A 147 1.49 -16.88 20.46
N ALA A 148 1.74 -18.20 20.34
CA ALA A 148 2.11 -19.05 21.47
C ALA A 148 3.54 -18.81 21.99
N SER A 149 4.34 -17.96 21.32
CA SER A 149 5.67 -17.57 21.78
C SER A 149 5.60 -16.73 23.06
N LYS A 150 6.74 -16.57 23.74
CA LYS A 150 6.85 -15.75 24.97
C LYS A 150 7.01 -14.25 24.68
N ALA A 151 6.76 -13.82 23.45
CA ALA A 151 6.81 -12.43 23.04
C ALA A 151 5.86 -11.57 23.88
N SER A 152 6.16 -10.27 24.01
CA SER A 152 5.22 -9.27 24.50
C SER A 152 4.44 -8.63 23.34
N VAL A 153 5.08 -8.50 22.18
CA VAL A 153 4.54 -7.90 20.96
C VAL A 153 4.90 -8.78 19.76
N ASN A 154 3.88 -9.17 18.99
CA ASN A 154 4.05 -9.86 17.71
C ASN A 154 3.62 -8.95 16.56
N VAL A 155 4.55 -8.58 15.68
CA VAL A 155 4.23 -7.86 14.43
C VAL A 155 4.31 -8.87 13.28
N VAL A 156 3.19 -9.11 12.60
CA VAL A 156 3.11 -10.01 11.45
C VAL A 156 2.74 -9.21 10.21
N VAL A 157 3.56 -9.27 9.18
CA VAL A 157 3.37 -8.56 7.93
C VAL A 157 3.26 -9.56 6.78
N LEU A 158 2.16 -9.49 6.06
CA LEU A 158 1.80 -10.39 4.97
C LEU A 158 1.81 -9.61 3.66
N ASP A 159 2.93 -9.66 2.94
CA ASP A 159 3.04 -9.21 1.56
C ASP A 159 2.67 -10.33 0.59
N ALA A 160 1.45 -10.84 0.78
CA ALA A 160 0.90 -11.97 0.06
C ALA A 160 -0.55 -11.69 -0.31
N CYS A 161 -0.82 -11.62 -1.61
CA CYS A 161 -2.12 -11.53 -2.29
C CYS A 161 -1.86 -11.33 -3.79
N ARG A 162 -0.81 -11.96 -4.31
CA ARG A 162 -0.37 -11.79 -5.68
C ARG A 162 -1.11 -12.84 -6.50
N ASN A 163 -1.74 -12.40 -7.60
CA ASN A 163 -2.27 -13.20 -8.71
C ASN A 163 -2.77 -14.60 -8.30
N ASN A 164 -4.08 -14.74 -8.03
CA ASN A 164 -4.67 -16.06 -7.77
C ASN A 164 -4.36 -17.02 -8.94
N PRO A 165 -3.52 -18.05 -8.73
CA PRO A 165 -3.04 -18.95 -9.79
C PRO A 165 -4.15 -19.80 -10.40
N TYR A 166 -5.32 -19.85 -9.75
CA TYR A 166 -6.51 -20.57 -10.19
C TYR A 166 -7.52 -19.71 -10.94
N GLN A 167 -7.23 -18.43 -11.22
CA GLN A 167 -8.09 -17.65 -12.11
C GLN A 167 -8.07 -18.26 -13.52
N PRO A 168 -9.21 -18.75 -14.04
CA PRO A 168 -9.25 -19.25 -15.40
C PRO A 168 -9.09 -18.09 -16.40
N THR A 169 -8.12 -18.20 -17.30
CA THR A 169 -8.09 -17.42 -18.54
C THR A 169 -8.96 -18.12 -19.60
N PRO A 170 -10.05 -17.54 -20.16
CA PRO A 170 -10.74 -16.29 -19.85
C PRO A 170 -12.02 -16.49 -18.99
N ALA A 171 -12.56 -15.37 -18.50
CA ALA A 171 -13.71 -15.24 -17.60
C ALA A 171 -14.93 -16.11 -17.96
N VAL A 172 -14.98 -17.33 -17.45
CA VAL A 172 -16.27 -17.96 -17.13
C VAL A 172 -16.85 -17.12 -16.01
N ARG A 173 -18.00 -16.48 -16.28
CA ARG A 173 -18.75 -15.66 -15.35
C ARG A 173 -19.09 -16.49 -14.12
N TYR A 174 -18.25 -16.42 -13.08
CA TYR A 174 -18.70 -16.82 -11.76
C TYR A 174 -19.69 -15.76 -11.28
N ARG A 175 -20.97 -16.14 -11.21
CA ARG A 175 -22.01 -15.43 -10.45
C ARG A 175 -21.67 -15.59 -8.97
N GLY A 176 -20.74 -14.78 -8.50
CA GLY A 176 -20.31 -14.74 -7.10
C GLY A 176 -19.06 -13.88 -7.04
N GLY A 177 -19.11 -12.78 -6.28
CA GLY A 177 -17.98 -11.87 -6.13
C GLY A 177 -16.72 -12.65 -5.77
N ALA A 178 -15.75 -12.67 -6.68
CA ALA A 178 -14.53 -13.44 -6.48
C ALA A 178 -13.74 -12.82 -5.31
N ASN A 179 -13.48 -13.63 -4.29
CA ASN A 179 -12.58 -13.28 -3.20
C ASN A 179 -11.15 -13.49 -3.70
N LEU A 180 -10.50 -12.41 -4.15
CA LEU A 180 -9.27 -12.49 -4.96
C LEU A 180 -7.98 -12.52 -4.13
N GLY A 181 -8.07 -12.21 -2.84
CA GLY A 181 -6.95 -12.06 -1.89
C GLY A 181 -7.13 -12.89 -0.61
N LEU A 182 -6.60 -12.39 0.51
CA LEU A 182 -6.78 -12.97 1.84
C LEU A 182 -8.07 -12.46 2.48
N ALA A 183 -8.72 -13.33 3.26
CA ALA A 183 -9.80 -12.94 4.15
C ALA A 183 -9.29 -12.09 5.32
N ALA A 184 -10.16 -11.27 5.91
CA ALA A 184 -9.88 -10.63 7.18
C ALA A 184 -9.66 -11.69 8.27
N VAL A 185 -8.60 -11.54 9.07
CA VAL A 185 -8.31 -12.42 10.21
C VAL A 185 -8.46 -11.67 11.52
N LYS A 186 -8.88 -12.39 12.57
CA LYS A 186 -8.81 -11.87 13.94
C LYS A 186 -7.37 -11.99 14.42
N ALA A 187 -6.75 -10.88 14.83
CA ALA A 187 -5.39 -10.90 15.38
C ALA A 187 -5.39 -11.62 16.75
N PRO A 188 -4.53 -12.63 16.98
CA PRO A 188 -4.32 -13.23 18.30
C PRO A 188 -3.86 -12.19 19.32
N ARG A 189 -3.98 -12.42 20.63
CA ARG A 189 -3.61 -11.45 21.68
C ARG A 189 -2.15 -10.97 21.51
N GLY A 190 -1.91 -9.68 21.73
CA GLY A 190 -0.56 -9.10 21.63
C GLY A 190 0.00 -9.12 20.20
N THR A 191 -0.87 -9.19 19.18
CA THR A 191 -0.47 -9.31 17.78
C THR A 191 -1.01 -8.16 16.94
N PHE A 192 -0.14 -7.61 16.11
CA PHE A 192 -0.44 -6.67 15.05
C PHE A 192 -0.22 -7.37 13.71
N VAL A 193 -1.28 -7.53 12.91
CA VAL A 193 -1.22 -8.15 11.59
C VAL A 193 -1.44 -7.08 10.52
N ALA A 194 -0.48 -6.92 9.62
CA ALA A 194 -0.55 -6.02 8.47
C ALA A 194 -0.59 -6.80 7.16
N PHE A 195 -1.43 -6.35 6.24
CA PHE A 195 -1.62 -6.92 4.92
C PHE A 195 -1.22 -5.90 3.87
N SER A 196 -0.56 -6.36 2.80
CA SER A 196 -0.17 -5.48 1.70
C SER A 196 -1.35 -4.99 0.86
N THR A 197 -2.53 -5.56 1.01
CA THR A 197 -3.77 -5.12 0.35
C THR A 197 -4.99 -5.41 1.22
N SER A 198 -6.16 -4.93 0.80
CA SER A 198 -7.39 -5.05 1.57
C SER A 198 -7.98 -6.46 1.44
N PRO A 199 -8.81 -6.90 2.40
CA PRO A 199 -9.43 -8.22 2.32
C PRO A 199 -10.13 -8.44 0.97
N ASN A 200 -9.97 -9.64 0.41
CA ASN A 200 -10.51 -10.04 -0.89
C ASN A 200 -9.93 -9.28 -2.11
N GLN A 201 -8.91 -8.42 -1.96
CA GLN A 201 -8.23 -7.75 -3.09
C GLN A 201 -6.84 -8.34 -3.35
N GLN A 202 -6.31 -8.11 -4.57
CA GLN A 202 -4.95 -8.50 -4.93
C GLN A 202 -3.99 -7.32 -4.82
N ALA A 203 -2.73 -7.63 -4.52
CA ALA A 203 -1.62 -6.69 -4.64
C ALA A 203 -0.95 -6.91 -6.00
N PRO A 204 -0.76 -5.86 -6.82
CA PRO A 204 0.09 -5.95 -8.00
C PRO A 204 1.52 -6.33 -7.62
N ASP A 205 2.23 -7.04 -8.50
CA ASP A 205 3.64 -7.38 -8.23
C ASP A 205 4.55 -6.14 -8.15
N GLY A 206 4.10 -5.01 -8.70
CA GLY A 206 4.84 -3.75 -8.79
C GLY A 206 5.81 -3.72 -9.98
N VAL A 207 6.44 -2.57 -10.19
CA VAL A 207 7.49 -2.37 -11.20
C VAL A 207 8.85 -2.22 -10.49
N GLY A 208 9.89 -2.88 -11.02
CA GLY A 208 11.24 -2.87 -10.48
C GLY A 208 11.60 -4.09 -9.63
N SER A 209 12.66 -4.00 -8.83
CA SER A 209 13.24 -5.11 -8.07
C SER A 209 12.46 -5.49 -6.81
N ASN A 210 11.66 -4.58 -6.27
CA ASN A 210 10.94 -4.73 -5.00
C ASN A 210 9.48 -4.30 -5.14
N SER A 211 8.61 -4.88 -4.33
CA SER A 211 7.20 -4.49 -4.26
C SER A 211 7.03 -3.08 -3.73
N THR A 212 5.96 -2.41 -4.18
CA THR A 212 5.60 -1.07 -3.70
C THR A 212 5.39 -1.07 -2.18
N TYR A 213 4.77 -2.13 -1.66
CA TYR A 213 4.55 -2.31 -0.23
C TYR A 213 5.85 -2.47 0.56
N ALA A 214 6.78 -3.32 0.11
CA ALA A 214 8.07 -3.52 0.78
C ALA A 214 8.91 -2.24 0.81
N LYS A 215 8.91 -1.47 -0.30
CA LYS A 215 9.58 -0.16 -0.37
C LYS A 215 9.00 0.83 0.64
N ALA A 216 7.67 0.99 0.66
CA ALA A 216 7.00 1.89 1.59
C ALA A 216 7.23 1.46 3.05
N LEU A 217 7.14 0.16 3.35
CA LEU A 217 7.39 -0.37 4.68
C LEU A 217 8.82 -0.10 5.14
N ALA A 218 9.82 -0.42 4.31
CA ALA A 218 11.23 -0.18 4.64
C ALA A 218 11.51 1.30 4.96
N ALA A 219 10.93 2.22 4.18
CA ALA A 219 11.09 3.66 4.40
C ALA A 219 10.45 4.16 5.71
N ASN A 220 9.29 3.59 6.08
CA ASN A 220 8.54 4.01 7.27
C ASN A 220 9.01 3.35 8.58
N LEU A 221 9.57 2.13 8.52
CA LEU A 221 10.12 1.43 9.70
C LEU A 221 11.22 2.23 10.42
N LEU A 222 11.95 3.07 9.68
CA LEU A 222 13.06 3.86 10.19
C LEU A 222 12.67 5.29 10.61
N GLN A 223 11.38 5.63 10.57
CA GLN A 223 10.91 6.95 11.00
C GLN A 223 10.79 7.00 12.52
N PRO A 224 11.40 8.00 13.18
CA PRO A 224 11.28 8.18 14.63
C PRO A 224 9.89 8.71 15.01
N ASP A 225 9.60 8.63 16.31
CA ASP A 225 8.50 9.34 16.97
C ASP A 225 7.10 8.95 16.47
N GLN A 226 6.95 7.70 16.03
CA GLN A 226 5.69 7.17 15.52
C GLN A 226 5.34 5.85 16.17
N THR A 227 4.06 5.73 16.55
CA THR A 227 3.50 4.45 16.97
C THR A 227 3.49 3.47 15.81
N LEU A 228 3.44 2.17 16.11
CA LEU A 228 3.29 1.10 15.13
C LEU A 228 2.09 1.34 14.22
N HIS A 229 0.98 1.80 14.80
CA HIS A 229 -0.22 2.08 14.05
C HIS A 229 -0.01 3.21 13.03
N GLU A 230 0.61 4.30 13.45
CA GLU A 230 0.95 5.43 12.57
C GLU A 230 1.94 5.05 11.48
N THR A 231 2.95 4.21 11.80
CA THR A 231 3.87 3.66 10.80
C THR A 231 3.09 2.99 9.67
N PHE A 232 2.14 2.10 9.98
CA PHE A 232 1.39 1.39 8.96
C PHE A 232 0.29 2.24 8.29
N VAL A 233 -0.21 3.30 8.93
CA VAL A 233 -1.04 4.32 8.27
C VAL A 233 -0.24 5.02 7.17
N ARG A 234 1.00 5.44 7.45
CA ARG A 234 1.88 6.08 6.45
C ARG A 234 2.32 5.13 5.34
N VAL A 235 2.56 3.85 5.66
CA VAL A 235 2.76 2.81 4.63
C VAL A 235 1.54 2.72 3.72
N GLY A 236 0.33 2.68 4.30
CA GLY A 236 -0.93 2.69 3.55
C GLY A 236 -1.04 3.90 2.62
N GLU A 237 -0.79 5.09 3.14
CA GLU A 237 -0.82 6.34 2.37
C GLU A 237 0.14 6.33 1.17
N GLN A 238 1.41 5.95 1.39
CA GLN A 238 2.41 5.89 0.31
C GLN A 238 2.05 4.85 -0.75
N VAL A 239 1.54 3.68 -0.34
CA VAL A 239 1.14 2.62 -1.27
C VAL A 239 -0.09 3.06 -2.07
N ARG A 240 -1.10 3.65 -1.43
CA ARG A 240 -2.30 4.15 -2.09
C ARG A 240 -1.96 5.26 -3.10
N LYS A 241 -1.06 6.17 -2.74
CA LYS A 241 -0.54 7.21 -3.64
C LYS A 241 0.22 6.61 -4.83
N ALA A 242 1.17 5.70 -4.57
CA ALA A 242 2.00 5.10 -5.62
C ALA A 242 1.26 4.12 -6.53
N THR A 243 0.08 3.65 -6.13
CA THR A 243 -0.74 2.70 -6.91
C THR A 243 -2.07 3.29 -7.34
N TYR A 244 -2.35 4.55 -7.02
CA TYR A 244 -3.63 5.21 -7.28
C TYR A 244 -4.83 4.40 -6.77
N ASP A 245 -4.76 3.95 -5.52
CA ASP A 245 -5.73 3.06 -4.87
C ASP A 245 -5.92 1.69 -5.56
N ASP A 246 -5.01 1.27 -6.44
CA ASP A 246 -5.01 -0.12 -6.93
C ASP A 246 -4.60 -1.12 -5.85
N GLN A 247 -3.85 -0.66 -4.85
CA GLN A 247 -3.45 -1.41 -3.68
C GLN A 247 -3.78 -0.61 -2.42
N ILE A 248 -4.57 -1.19 -1.53
CA ILE A 248 -5.02 -0.54 -0.28
C ILE A 248 -4.60 -1.40 0.90
N PRO A 249 -3.46 -1.12 1.55
CA PRO A 249 -3.02 -1.90 2.71
C PRO A 249 -4.04 -1.90 3.86
N TRP A 250 -4.04 -2.98 4.63
CA TRP A 250 -4.97 -3.18 5.74
C TRP A 250 -4.26 -3.68 7.00
N VAL A 251 -4.81 -3.38 8.17
CA VAL A 251 -4.25 -3.83 9.45
C VAL A 251 -5.35 -4.39 10.37
N ALA A 252 -4.98 -5.36 11.19
CA ALA A 252 -5.77 -5.89 12.30
C ALA A 252 -4.88 -5.97 13.55
N SER A 253 -5.31 -5.41 14.67
CA SER A 253 -4.50 -5.35 15.90
C SER A 253 -5.29 -5.78 17.13
N SER A 254 -4.62 -6.45 18.05
CA SER A 254 -5.08 -6.75 19.40
C SER A 254 -4.10 -6.22 20.48
N LEU A 255 -3.14 -5.37 20.08
CA LEU A 255 -2.19 -4.77 21.01
C LEU A 255 -2.93 -3.92 22.05
N ALA A 256 -2.55 -4.09 23.31
CA ALA A 256 -3.12 -3.35 24.43
C ALA A 256 -2.47 -1.97 24.62
N GLU A 257 -1.20 -1.83 24.20
CA GLU A 257 -0.38 -0.64 24.38
C GLU A 257 0.26 -0.22 23.07
N ASP A 258 0.64 1.06 23.00
CA ASP A 258 1.38 1.59 21.86
C ASP A 258 2.79 1.01 21.82
N TYR A 259 3.21 0.58 20.62
CA TYR A 259 4.56 0.13 20.35
C TYR A 259 5.27 1.12 19.43
N TYR A 260 6.56 1.34 19.65
CA TYR A 260 7.40 2.20 18.82
C TYR A 260 8.61 1.41 18.34
N PHE A 261 8.91 1.44 17.04
CA PHE A 261 10.20 0.96 16.54
C PHE A 261 11.32 1.89 17.01
N LEU A 262 11.06 3.20 16.94
CA LEU A 262 11.95 4.27 17.34
C LEU A 262 11.17 5.26 18.23
N PRO A 263 11.16 5.07 19.57
CA PRO A 263 10.42 5.94 20.48
C PRO A 263 10.97 7.37 20.54
N PRO A 264 10.11 8.36 20.82
CA PRO A 264 10.53 9.71 21.24
C PRO A 264 11.55 9.68 22.38
N ARG A 265 12.44 10.68 22.41
CA ARG A 265 13.52 10.78 23.42
C ARG A 265 13.05 10.75 24.88
N HIS A 266 11.80 11.12 25.15
CA HIS A 266 11.21 11.12 26.47
C HIS A 266 10.47 9.82 26.83
N ILE A 267 10.34 8.88 25.88
CA ILE A 267 9.72 7.57 26.07
C ILE A 267 10.82 6.52 26.22
N THR A 268 10.79 5.79 27.34
CA THR A 268 11.67 4.63 27.57
C THR A 268 10.88 3.36 27.31
N VAL A 269 11.39 2.49 26.44
CA VAL A 269 10.75 1.19 26.13
C VAL A 269 11.30 0.13 27.06
N VAL A 270 10.45 -0.36 27.97
CA VAL A 270 10.79 -1.43 28.91
C VAL A 270 10.27 -2.79 28.42
N PRO A 271 10.94 -3.91 28.72
CA PRO A 271 10.41 -5.24 28.43
C PRO A 271 9.05 -5.46 29.11
N GLY A 272 8.03 -5.82 28.33
CA GLY A 272 6.73 -6.21 28.87
C GLY A 272 6.77 -7.56 29.58
N GLN A 273 5.85 -7.79 30.52
CA GLN A 273 5.62 -9.14 31.05
C GLN A 273 5.15 -10.07 29.91
N GLY A 274 5.71 -11.27 29.81
CA GLY A 274 5.35 -12.21 28.73
C GLY A 274 3.85 -12.49 28.71
N LEU A 275 3.28 -12.66 27.50
CA LEU A 275 1.83 -12.82 27.26
C LEU A 275 1.17 -13.96 28.08
N SER A 276 1.95 -14.88 28.64
CA SER A 276 1.48 -16.00 29.47
C SER A 276 1.27 -15.69 30.96
N GLN A 277 1.67 -14.53 31.47
CA GLN A 277 1.59 -14.22 32.91
C GLN A 277 0.44 -13.28 33.34
N GLN A 278 -0.28 -12.67 32.40
CA GLN A 278 -1.48 -11.88 32.72
C GLN A 278 -2.75 -12.72 32.60
N ALA A 279 -3.00 -13.53 33.63
CA ALA A 279 -4.33 -14.08 33.90
C ALA A 279 -5.28 -12.95 34.31
N ALA A 280 -6.40 -12.86 33.61
CA ALA A 280 -7.69 -12.33 34.06
C ALA A 280 -7.67 -11.02 34.90
N VAL A 281 -7.37 -9.90 34.25
CA VAL A 281 -8.21 -8.71 34.45
C VAL A 281 -9.03 -8.56 33.18
N ALA A 282 -10.15 -9.30 33.15
CA ALA A 282 -11.19 -9.12 32.16
C ALA A 282 -11.84 -7.75 32.40
N ASN A 283 -11.22 -6.70 31.86
CA ASN A 283 -12.03 -5.64 31.31
C ASN A 283 -12.48 -6.14 29.95
N GLU A 284 -13.76 -6.50 29.85
CA GLU A 284 -14.50 -6.58 28.59
C GLU A 284 -14.58 -5.18 27.94
N GLY A 285 -13.42 -4.57 27.70
CA GLY A 285 -13.29 -3.47 26.78
C GLY A 285 -13.47 -4.07 25.40
N LYS A 286 -14.68 -3.92 24.85
CA LYS A 286 -15.05 -4.20 23.46
C LYS A 286 -13.80 -4.23 22.58
N SER A 287 -13.43 -5.41 22.10
CA SER A 287 -12.48 -5.61 21.01
C SER A 287 -13.02 -4.85 19.79
N ARG A 288 -12.79 -3.54 19.75
CA ARG A 288 -12.92 -2.75 18.55
C ARG A 288 -11.79 -3.26 17.68
N GLY A 289 -12.14 -3.97 16.61
CA GLY A 289 -11.34 -3.91 15.41
C GLY A 289 -11.28 -2.43 15.04
N THR A 290 -10.28 -1.72 15.55
CA THR A 290 -10.04 -0.34 15.19
C THR A 290 -9.53 -0.42 13.77
N VAL A 291 -10.46 -0.24 12.82
CA VAL A 291 -10.15 0.32 11.50
C VAL A 291 -9.12 1.42 11.77
N PRO A 292 -7.95 1.39 11.12
CA PRO A 292 -7.01 2.48 11.32
C PRO A 292 -7.73 3.81 11.16
N LYS A 293 -7.38 4.80 12.01
CA LYS A 293 -7.81 6.20 11.79
C LYS A 293 -7.77 6.41 10.28
N ALA A 294 -8.93 6.74 9.69
CA ALA A 294 -9.11 6.64 8.24
C ALA A 294 -7.89 7.25 7.55
N VAL A 295 -7.17 6.44 6.76
CA VAL A 295 -5.98 6.92 6.04
C VAL A 295 -6.42 8.17 5.29
N PRO A 296 -5.78 9.33 5.52
CA PRO A 296 -6.13 10.55 4.81
C PRO A 296 -6.24 10.28 3.31
N ALA A 297 -7.18 10.94 2.65
CA ALA A 297 -7.35 10.78 1.21
C ALA A 297 -6.07 11.27 0.52
N TRP A 298 -5.22 10.34 0.08
CA TRP A 298 -3.85 10.60 -0.43
C TRP A 298 -3.81 11.68 -1.51
N HIS A 299 -4.87 11.78 -2.32
CA HIS A 299 -4.96 12.75 -3.40
C HIS A 299 -5.05 14.20 -2.89
N LYS A 300 -5.46 14.43 -1.63
CA LYS A 300 -5.55 15.77 -1.04
C LYS A 300 -4.18 16.40 -0.75
N GLU A 301 -3.13 15.59 -0.71
CA GLU A 301 -1.77 16.01 -0.38
C GLU A 301 -0.84 16.00 -1.61
N LEU A 302 -1.41 15.88 -2.81
CA LEU A 302 -0.63 15.95 -4.04
C LEU A 302 -0.12 17.37 -4.27
N THR A 303 1.14 17.46 -4.67
CA THR A 303 1.71 18.71 -5.18
C THR A 303 1.14 19.04 -6.56
N GLU A 304 1.29 20.30 -7.00
CA GLU A 304 0.92 20.74 -8.35
C GLU A 304 1.47 19.81 -9.44
N ARG A 305 2.75 19.44 -9.32
CA ARG A 305 3.42 18.53 -10.25
C ARG A 305 2.81 17.13 -10.24
N GLU A 306 2.56 16.58 -9.07
CA GLU A 306 1.98 15.24 -8.94
C GLU A 306 0.55 15.17 -9.47
N TRP A 307 -0.22 16.25 -9.33
CA TRP A 307 -1.53 16.37 -9.99
C TRP A 307 -1.42 16.35 -11.51
N THR A 308 -0.47 17.09 -12.09
CA THR A 308 -0.24 17.10 -13.54
C THR A 308 0.21 15.72 -14.05
N GLU A 309 1.10 15.05 -13.32
CA GLU A 309 1.55 13.69 -13.67
C GLU A 309 0.38 12.69 -13.59
N LEU A 310 -0.44 12.75 -12.55
CA LEU A 310 -1.62 11.89 -12.39
C LEU A 310 -2.67 12.10 -13.49
N ASP A 311 -3.03 13.36 -13.82
CA ASP A 311 -3.96 13.63 -14.92
C ASP A 311 -3.40 13.07 -16.23
N TRP A 312 -2.12 13.34 -16.52
CA TRP A 312 -1.47 12.77 -17.71
C TRP A 312 -1.56 11.25 -17.75
N GLU A 313 -1.28 10.55 -16.65
CA GLU A 313 -1.37 9.09 -16.59
C GLU A 313 -2.79 8.57 -16.79
N ILE A 314 -3.80 9.25 -16.24
CA ILE A 314 -5.22 8.94 -16.48
C ILE A 314 -5.52 9.09 -17.99
N GLN A 315 -5.16 10.22 -18.60
CA GLN A 315 -5.39 10.45 -20.03
C GLN A 315 -4.68 9.41 -20.91
N GLN A 316 -3.43 9.02 -20.57
CA GLN A 316 -2.74 7.94 -21.26
C GLN A 316 -3.42 6.59 -21.05
N ARG A 317 -3.94 6.33 -19.84
CA ARG A 317 -4.68 5.10 -19.53
C ARG A 317 -5.94 5.00 -20.37
N VAL A 318 -6.72 6.08 -20.51
CA VAL A 318 -7.91 6.14 -21.37
C VAL A 318 -7.56 5.76 -22.81
N LYS A 319 -6.49 6.34 -23.38
CA LYS A 319 -6.05 6.08 -24.75
C LYS A 319 -5.59 4.63 -25.01
N ARG A 320 -5.00 3.97 -24.01
CA ARG A 320 -4.44 2.62 -24.15
C ARG A 320 -5.38 1.50 -23.73
N LEU A 321 -6.43 1.81 -22.97
CA LEU A 321 -7.35 0.81 -22.39
C LEU A 321 -7.98 -0.06 -23.47
N THR A 322 -7.99 -1.37 -23.27
CA THR A 322 -8.70 -2.32 -24.14
C THR A 322 -10.01 -2.79 -23.51
N TYR A 323 -10.86 -3.40 -24.32
CA TYR A 323 -12.15 -3.92 -23.87
C TYR A 323 -12.02 -4.92 -22.71
N ASP A 324 -11.01 -5.79 -22.77
CA ASP A 324 -10.82 -6.90 -21.82
C ASP A 324 -10.43 -6.40 -20.42
N GLU A 325 -9.92 -5.17 -20.33
CA GLU A 325 -9.52 -4.52 -19.09
C GLU A 325 -10.70 -3.84 -18.37
N LEU A 326 -11.81 -3.55 -19.07
CA LEU A 326 -12.98 -2.86 -18.50
C LEU A 326 -13.56 -3.55 -17.27
N PRO A 327 -13.79 -4.88 -17.25
CA PRO A 327 -14.39 -5.52 -16.09
C PRO A 327 -13.54 -5.37 -14.83
N ALA A 328 -12.20 -5.34 -14.98
CA ALA A 328 -11.30 -5.10 -13.86
C ALA A 328 -11.36 -3.64 -13.38
N LEU A 329 -11.40 -2.69 -14.31
CA LEU A 329 -11.53 -1.26 -14.02
C LEU A 329 -12.88 -0.94 -13.33
N GLU A 330 -13.98 -1.53 -13.80
CA GLU A 330 -15.31 -1.39 -13.20
C GLU A 330 -15.36 -1.92 -11.77
N ARG A 331 -14.74 -3.07 -11.49
CA ARG A 331 -14.65 -3.58 -10.11
C ARG A 331 -13.95 -2.60 -9.18
N LYS A 332 -12.84 -1.99 -9.64
CA LYS A 332 -12.11 -0.97 -8.86
C LYS A 332 -12.96 0.27 -8.63
N ALA A 333 -13.65 0.76 -9.65
CA ALA A 333 -14.51 1.94 -9.53
C ALA A 333 -15.70 1.72 -8.59
N VAL A 334 -16.33 0.53 -8.64
CA VAL A 334 -17.39 0.13 -7.69
C VAL A 334 -16.85 0.06 -6.26
N ALA A 335 -15.59 -0.34 -6.07
CA ALA A 335 -14.93 -0.36 -4.77
C ALA A 335 -14.53 1.04 -4.24
N GLY A 336 -14.85 2.11 -4.97
CA GLY A 336 -14.59 3.49 -4.55
C GLY A 336 -13.25 4.07 -5.01
N ASN A 337 -12.52 3.40 -5.89
CA ASN A 337 -11.28 3.94 -6.45
C ASN A 337 -11.60 5.13 -7.38
N VAL A 338 -11.26 6.34 -6.93
CA VAL A 338 -11.56 7.60 -7.64
C VAL A 338 -10.85 7.73 -8.98
N VAL A 339 -9.66 7.14 -9.12
CA VAL A 339 -8.91 7.14 -10.39
C VAL A 339 -9.57 6.19 -11.39
N ALA A 340 -10.03 5.02 -10.95
CA ALA A 340 -10.79 4.09 -11.78
C ALA A 340 -12.15 4.65 -12.20
N GLN A 341 -12.86 5.31 -11.27
CA GLN A 341 -14.11 6.03 -11.57
C GLN A 341 -13.88 7.12 -12.63
N THR A 342 -12.85 7.95 -12.45
CA THR A 342 -12.52 9.03 -13.40
C THR A 342 -12.15 8.47 -14.77
N THR A 343 -11.30 7.43 -14.80
CA THR A 343 -10.88 6.76 -16.03
C THR A 343 -12.09 6.17 -16.77
N LEU A 344 -13.02 5.52 -16.07
CA LEU A 344 -14.25 5.03 -16.67
C LEU A 344 -15.13 6.16 -17.18
N GLY A 345 -15.23 7.24 -16.42
CA GLY A 345 -15.92 8.46 -16.83
C GLY A 345 -15.49 8.93 -18.21
N LEU A 346 -14.17 9.10 -18.38
CA LEU A 346 -13.53 9.54 -19.62
C LEU A 346 -13.69 8.53 -20.76
N VAL A 347 -13.48 7.24 -20.47
CA VAL A 347 -13.66 6.16 -21.45
C VAL A 347 -15.10 6.11 -21.97
N TRP A 348 -16.09 6.28 -21.09
CA TRP A 348 -17.47 6.34 -21.52
C TRP A 348 -17.78 7.63 -22.28
N ARG A 349 -17.16 8.76 -21.96
CA ARG A 349 -17.35 10.02 -22.70
C ARG A 349 -16.82 9.92 -24.13
N GLU A 350 -15.63 9.37 -24.32
CA GLU A 350 -14.94 9.31 -25.61
C GLU A 350 -15.35 8.09 -26.45
N GLY A 351 -15.75 7.01 -25.77
CA GLY A 351 -15.89 5.69 -26.37
C GLY A 351 -14.55 4.94 -26.42
N ILE A 352 -14.63 3.62 -26.60
CA ILE A 352 -13.46 2.74 -26.64
C ILE A 352 -13.10 2.50 -28.09
N HIS A 353 -12.05 3.17 -28.54
CA HIS A 353 -11.58 3.09 -29.93
C HIS A 353 -10.68 1.87 -30.19
N LYS A 354 -10.00 1.34 -29.16
CA LYS A 354 -9.20 0.11 -29.27
C LYS A 354 -10.07 -1.13 -29.10
N SER A 355 -10.24 -1.85 -30.20
CA SER A 355 -10.98 -3.11 -30.23
C SER A 355 -10.10 -4.30 -29.88
N THR A 356 -10.62 -5.21 -29.06
CA THR A 356 -10.08 -6.57 -28.99
C THR A 356 -10.76 -7.44 -30.05
N ILE A 357 -9.99 -8.35 -30.66
CA ILE A 357 -10.53 -9.43 -31.48
C ILE A 357 -11.15 -10.47 -30.52
N SER A 358 -12.47 -10.58 -30.53
CA SER A 358 -13.15 -11.65 -29.80
C SER A 358 -12.71 -13.01 -30.37
N LYS A 359 -12.91 -14.09 -29.60
CA LYS A 359 -12.61 -15.47 -30.07
C LYS A 359 -13.29 -15.81 -31.41
N ASN A 360 -14.34 -15.08 -31.78
CA ASN A 360 -15.09 -15.26 -33.03
C ASN A 360 -14.65 -14.28 -34.12
N GLN A 361 -13.45 -13.69 -34.00
CA GLN A 361 -12.92 -12.65 -34.88
C GLN A 361 -13.73 -11.34 -34.93
N GLN A 362 -14.62 -11.12 -33.96
CA GLN A 362 -15.42 -9.89 -33.91
C GLN A 362 -14.66 -8.76 -33.22
N VAL A 363 -14.68 -7.59 -33.83
CA VAL A 363 -14.10 -6.35 -33.31
C VAL A 363 -15.12 -5.72 -32.34
N LEU A 364 -14.85 -5.76 -31.04
CA LEU A 364 -15.71 -5.12 -30.03
C LEU A 364 -15.33 -3.64 -29.88
N ARG A 365 -16.31 -2.74 -30.01
CA ARG A 365 -16.15 -1.29 -29.78
C ARG A 365 -17.32 -0.79 -28.93
N TYR A 366 -17.02 0.08 -27.96
CA TYR A 366 -18.05 0.78 -27.20
C TYR A 366 -18.13 2.21 -27.70
N GLY A 367 -19.32 2.62 -28.14
CA GLY A 367 -19.59 4.02 -28.45
C GLY A 367 -19.59 4.87 -27.18
N ALA A 368 -19.43 6.17 -27.37
CA ALA A 368 -19.61 7.16 -26.32
C ALA A 368 -20.98 7.01 -25.63
N ASN A 369 -21.01 7.21 -24.31
CA ASN A 369 -22.17 7.18 -23.45
C ASN A 369 -22.00 8.22 -22.33
N ASN A 370 -22.48 9.44 -22.59
CA ASN A 370 -22.33 10.54 -21.64
C ASN A 370 -23.08 10.30 -20.33
N THR A 371 -24.20 9.57 -20.31
CA THR A 371 -24.91 9.24 -19.06
C THR A 371 -24.05 8.41 -18.11
N LYS A 372 -23.35 7.39 -18.64
CA LYS A 372 -22.39 6.60 -17.86
C LYS A 372 -21.18 7.43 -17.45
N ALA A 373 -20.68 8.27 -18.34
CA ALA A 373 -19.56 9.17 -18.06
C ALA A 373 -19.86 10.05 -16.84
N VAL A 374 -20.97 10.77 -16.88
CA VAL A 374 -21.46 11.64 -15.80
C VAL A 374 -21.58 10.86 -14.50
N LYS A 375 -22.19 9.67 -14.53
CA LYS A 375 -22.38 8.86 -13.31
C LYS A 375 -21.06 8.57 -12.60
N TRP A 376 -20.03 8.16 -13.34
CA TRP A 376 -18.73 7.83 -12.74
C TRP A 376 -17.94 9.06 -12.32
N LEU A 377 -17.93 10.11 -13.16
CA LEU A 377 -17.28 11.39 -12.82
C LEU A 377 -17.91 12.03 -11.60
N GLN A 378 -19.25 11.99 -11.46
CA GLN A 378 -19.94 12.52 -10.30
C GLN A 378 -19.55 11.79 -9.00
N GLN A 379 -19.35 10.46 -9.04
CA GLN A 379 -18.91 9.71 -7.86
C GLN A 379 -17.51 10.14 -7.41
N ALA A 380 -16.57 10.25 -8.34
CA ALA A 380 -15.20 10.68 -8.04
C ALA A 380 -15.15 12.16 -7.62
N ALA A 381 -15.91 13.04 -8.29
CA ALA A 381 -16.01 14.45 -7.94
C ALA A 381 -16.60 14.65 -6.54
N ASN A 382 -17.62 13.88 -6.17
CA ASN A 382 -18.21 13.92 -4.82
C ASN A 382 -17.23 13.42 -3.74
N ALA A 383 -16.29 12.54 -4.10
CA ALA A 383 -15.18 12.14 -3.22
C ALA A 383 -14.08 13.22 -3.11
N GLY A 384 -14.21 14.35 -3.83
CA GLY A 384 -13.25 15.45 -3.84
C GLY A 384 -12.04 15.21 -4.75
N PHE A 385 -12.18 14.37 -5.78
CA PHE A 385 -11.10 14.13 -6.74
C PHE A 385 -11.07 15.22 -7.82
N ALA A 386 -10.03 16.05 -7.80
CA ALA A 386 -9.94 17.28 -8.61
C ALA A 386 -10.00 17.04 -10.12
N VAL A 387 -9.40 15.97 -10.62
CA VAL A 387 -9.48 15.61 -12.05
C VAL A 387 -10.93 15.36 -12.46
N ALA A 388 -11.69 14.61 -11.66
CA ALA A 388 -13.10 14.35 -11.95
C ALA A 388 -13.97 15.61 -11.85
N GLN A 389 -13.66 16.51 -10.92
CA GLN A 389 -14.34 17.81 -10.81
C GLN A 389 -14.14 18.66 -12.07
N VAL A 390 -12.91 18.73 -12.60
CA VAL A 390 -12.60 19.44 -13.86
C VAL A 390 -13.34 18.81 -15.04
N GLU A 391 -13.26 17.49 -15.21
CA GLU A 391 -13.90 16.80 -16.33
C GLU A 391 -15.43 16.92 -16.27
N LEU A 392 -16.02 16.88 -15.08
CA LEU A 392 -17.45 17.11 -14.89
C LEU A 392 -17.85 18.57 -15.13
N ALA A 393 -17.00 19.53 -14.73
CA ALA A 393 -17.20 20.94 -15.01
C ALA A 393 -17.24 21.23 -16.51
N GLU A 394 -16.32 20.63 -17.28
CA GLU A 394 -16.33 20.72 -18.75
C GLU A 394 -17.64 20.19 -19.34
N MET A 395 -18.14 19.05 -18.83
CA MET A 395 -19.42 18.50 -19.28
C MET A 395 -20.61 19.43 -18.97
N TYR A 396 -20.62 20.12 -17.83
CA TYR A 396 -21.61 21.15 -17.53
C TYR A 396 -21.44 22.42 -18.37
N PHE A 397 -20.20 22.82 -18.66
CA PHE A 397 -19.92 24.01 -19.45
C PHE A 397 -20.37 23.89 -20.91
N VAL A 398 -20.10 22.72 -21.51
CA VAL A 398 -20.46 22.41 -22.90
C VAL A 398 -21.90 21.88 -23.01
N GLY A 399 -22.41 21.19 -21.99
CA GLY A 399 -23.73 20.54 -22.02
C GLY A 399 -23.69 19.11 -22.60
N HIS A 400 -22.60 18.37 -22.40
CA HIS A 400 -22.47 16.99 -22.86
C HIS A 400 -23.13 16.00 -21.90
N GLY A 401 -24.30 15.46 -22.26
CA GLY A 401 -25.04 14.51 -21.42
C GLY A 401 -25.65 15.11 -20.15
N LEU A 402 -25.51 16.43 -19.97
CA LEU A 402 -26.06 17.26 -18.91
C LEU A 402 -26.62 18.54 -19.52
N ALA A 403 -27.57 19.18 -18.84
CA ALA A 403 -27.95 20.54 -19.20
C ALA A 403 -26.76 21.48 -18.95
N ARG A 404 -26.54 22.43 -19.87
CA ARG A 404 -25.50 23.44 -19.74
C ARG A 404 -25.72 24.28 -18.48
N ASP A 405 -24.71 24.38 -17.64
CA ASP A 405 -24.77 25.05 -16.32
C ASP A 405 -23.37 25.62 -15.96
N VAL A 406 -23.14 26.89 -16.32
CA VAL A 406 -21.84 27.54 -16.18
C VAL A 406 -21.48 27.77 -14.70
N ASP A 407 -22.46 28.07 -13.85
CA ASP A 407 -22.22 28.32 -12.43
C ASP A 407 -21.79 27.04 -11.69
N LYS A 408 -22.40 25.90 -12.02
CA LYS A 408 -21.92 24.60 -11.52
C LYS A 408 -20.53 24.27 -12.04
N ALA A 409 -20.23 24.56 -13.30
CA ALA A 409 -18.89 24.36 -13.85
C ALA A 409 -17.85 25.17 -13.05
N LYS A 410 -18.09 26.47 -12.83
CA LYS A 410 -17.22 27.33 -12.01
C LYS A 410 -17.09 26.83 -10.58
N THR A 411 -18.17 26.36 -9.96
CA THR A 411 -18.15 25.81 -8.59
C THR A 411 -17.23 24.59 -8.50
N LEU A 412 -17.37 23.64 -9.43
CA LEU A 412 -16.53 22.44 -9.48
C LEU A 412 -15.06 22.78 -9.73
N LEU A 413 -14.79 23.71 -10.64
CA LEU A 413 -13.43 24.19 -10.92
C LEU A 413 -12.82 24.91 -9.73
N GLY A 414 -13.60 25.72 -9.00
CA GLY A 414 -13.17 26.36 -7.76
C GLY A 414 -12.74 25.33 -6.71
N GLN A 415 -13.56 24.29 -6.49
CA GLN A 415 -13.23 23.19 -5.57
C GLN A 415 -11.93 22.45 -5.99
N ALA A 416 -11.74 22.22 -7.28
CA ALA A 416 -10.53 21.59 -7.79
C ALA A 416 -9.29 22.53 -7.69
N ALA A 417 -9.49 23.84 -7.84
CA ALA A 417 -8.44 24.84 -7.69
C ALA A 417 -7.96 24.99 -6.24
N GLU A 418 -8.82 24.76 -5.24
CA GLU A 418 -8.45 24.80 -3.80
C GLU A 418 -7.35 23.80 -3.43
N VAL A 419 -7.26 22.66 -4.15
CA VAL A 419 -6.18 21.68 -3.95
C VAL A 419 -4.97 21.93 -4.85
N ARG A 420 -4.86 23.16 -5.39
CA ARG A 420 -3.79 23.63 -6.28
C ARG A 420 -3.63 22.73 -7.51
N TYR A 421 -4.73 22.27 -8.10
CA TYR A 421 -4.66 21.54 -9.37
C TYR A 421 -4.46 22.54 -10.53
N PRO A 422 -3.32 22.54 -11.26
CA PRO A 422 -3.01 23.61 -12.22
C PRO A 422 -4.02 23.73 -13.36
N ARG A 423 -4.52 22.60 -13.88
CA ARG A 423 -5.54 22.60 -14.96
C ARG A 423 -6.84 23.26 -14.49
N ALA A 424 -7.28 23.00 -13.27
CA ALA A 424 -8.49 23.62 -12.72
C ALA A 424 -8.38 25.15 -12.63
N GLN A 425 -7.20 25.67 -12.25
CA GLN A 425 -6.96 27.12 -12.18
C GLN A 425 -7.03 27.76 -13.57
N LEU A 426 -6.44 27.11 -14.58
CA LEU A 426 -6.49 27.57 -15.97
C LEU A 426 -7.91 27.50 -16.54
N ASP A 427 -8.63 26.41 -16.32
CA ASP A 427 -9.99 26.23 -16.83
C ASP A 427 -10.96 27.22 -16.15
N LEU A 428 -10.79 27.48 -14.84
CA LEU A 428 -11.57 28.49 -14.12
C LEU A 428 -11.32 29.90 -14.69
N ALA A 429 -10.06 30.21 -14.97
CA ALA A 429 -9.65 31.46 -15.60
C ALA A 429 -10.31 31.61 -16.98
N GLN A 430 -10.22 30.58 -17.81
CA GLN A 430 -10.79 30.59 -19.15
C GLN A 430 -12.30 30.82 -19.12
N ILE A 431 -13.04 30.07 -18.28
CA ILE A 431 -14.50 30.22 -18.19
C ILE A 431 -14.90 31.62 -17.68
N GLY A 432 -14.14 32.22 -16.77
CA GLY A 432 -14.40 33.60 -16.32
C GLY A 432 -14.23 34.62 -17.46
N LEU A 433 -13.18 34.48 -18.28
CA LEU A 433 -12.94 35.34 -19.45
C LEU A 433 -14.05 35.17 -20.50
N GLU A 434 -14.46 33.93 -20.79
CA GLU A 434 -15.55 33.65 -21.74
C GLU A 434 -16.92 34.16 -21.24
N ALA A 435 -17.10 34.27 -19.91
CA ALA A 435 -18.26 34.86 -19.28
C ALA A 435 -18.21 36.41 -19.21
N GLY A 436 -17.13 37.04 -19.70
CA GLY A 436 -16.96 38.50 -19.70
C GLY A 436 -16.47 39.08 -18.38
N GLU A 437 -15.91 38.25 -17.48
CA GLU A 437 -15.26 38.74 -16.25
C GLU A 437 -13.91 39.38 -16.61
N GLY A 438 -13.68 40.61 -16.13
CA GLY A 438 -12.42 41.32 -16.38
C GLY A 438 -11.22 40.60 -15.74
N ALA A 439 -10.04 40.71 -16.37
CA ALA A 439 -8.82 40.01 -15.95
C ALA A 439 -8.44 40.24 -14.46
N GLU A 440 -8.74 41.41 -13.90
CA GLU A 440 -8.52 41.70 -12.47
C GLU A 440 -9.40 40.87 -11.53
N ALA A 441 -10.67 40.65 -11.88
CA ALA A 441 -11.59 39.82 -11.09
C ALA A 441 -11.11 38.36 -11.07
N LEU A 442 -10.54 37.92 -12.19
CA LEU A 442 -9.97 36.61 -12.41
C LEU A 442 -8.70 36.38 -11.56
N ILE A 443 -7.75 37.32 -11.64
CA ILE A 443 -6.51 37.29 -10.85
C ILE A 443 -6.83 37.28 -9.36
N LYS A 444 -7.81 38.09 -8.93
CA LYS A 444 -8.29 38.12 -7.55
C LYS A 444 -8.93 36.79 -7.12
N ALA A 445 -9.76 36.18 -7.97
CA ALA A 445 -10.38 34.89 -7.68
C ALA A 445 -9.32 33.78 -7.52
N ILE A 446 -8.37 33.68 -8.44
CA ILE A 446 -7.28 32.69 -8.39
C ILE A 446 -6.40 32.93 -7.15
N SER A 447 -6.02 34.19 -6.88
CA SER A 447 -5.19 34.54 -5.72
C SER A 447 -5.90 34.25 -4.41
N SER A 448 -7.21 34.52 -4.31
CA SER A 448 -8.00 34.22 -3.10
C SER A 448 -8.10 32.74 -2.78
N VAL A 449 -8.11 31.87 -3.81
CA VAL A 449 -8.10 30.41 -3.63
C VAL A 449 -6.73 29.92 -3.19
N ILE A 450 -5.65 30.58 -3.63
CA ILE A 450 -4.27 30.28 -3.22
C ILE A 450 -4.02 30.73 -1.77
N GLU A 451 -4.58 31.86 -1.35
CA GLU A 451 -4.36 32.46 -0.02
C GLU A 451 -5.26 31.90 1.10
N ALA A 452 -6.37 31.21 0.77
CA ALA A 452 -7.39 30.77 1.74
C ALA A 452 -7.06 29.51 2.58
N ARG A 453 -5.81 29.02 2.60
CA ARG A 453 -5.38 27.98 3.57
C ARG A 453 -4.03 28.32 4.20
N PRO A 454 -3.89 28.13 5.53
CA PRO A 454 -2.71 28.51 6.30
C PRO A 454 -1.45 27.71 5.96
#